data_AF-A0A9P9DJF4-F1
#
_entry.id   AF-A0A9P9DJF4-F1
#
_cell.length_a   1.000
_cell.length_b   1.000
_cell.length_c   1.000
_cell.angle_alpha   90.00
_cell.angle_beta   90.00
_cell.angle_gamma   90.00
#
_symmetry.space_group_name_H-M   'P 1'
#
loop_
_entity.id
_entity.type
_entity.pdbx_description
1 polymer ?
#
loop_
_entity_poly.entity_id
_entity_poly.type
_entity_poly.pdbx_seq_one_letter_code
_entity_poly.pdbx_strand_id
1 'polypeptide(L)'
;MNNYHSIYENHALAEKLQQMALPLAPLVEVEYGNVHPAFPTTPLQFWLLTNEQLESLAQFYHQRTPNAFTNLYPYPIRNWDPDMSMEEKLRKMGEFIGIRFCDSRRVKIY
;
A
#
# COMPACT_ATOMS: atom_id res chain seq x y z
N MET A 1 6.74 44.92 21.20
CA MET A 1 7.22 43.68 21.84
C MET A 1 6.37 42.54 21.32
N ASN A 2 6.92 41.78 20.37
CA ASN A 2 6.19 40.77 19.59
C ASN A 2 6.02 39.48 20.40
N ASN A 3 4.79 39.13 20.72
CA ASN A 3 4.42 37.79 21.20
C ASN A 3 3.69 37.05 20.07
N TYR A 4 4.43 36.57 19.06
CA TYR A 4 3.91 35.58 18.11
C TYR A 4 4.21 34.19 18.66
N HIS A 5 3.31 33.71 19.50
CA HIS A 5 3.31 32.34 19.99
C HIS A 5 3.14 31.40 18.77
N SER A 6 4.09 30.50 18.52
CA SER A 6 3.99 29.47 17.46
C SER A 6 2.81 28.53 17.77
N ILE A 7 1.67 28.76 17.12
CA ILE A 7 0.40 28.05 17.36
C ILE A 7 0.08 26.98 16.30
N TYR A 8 1.01 26.59 15.41
CA TYR A 8 0.67 25.76 14.24
C TYR A 8 1.50 24.49 14.01
N GLU A 9 2.26 24.00 14.98
CA GLU A 9 2.82 22.63 14.85
C GLU A 9 1.85 21.61 15.43
N ASN A 10 1.02 21.03 14.56
CA ASN A 10 0.21 19.88 14.92
C ASN A 10 1.13 18.65 15.04
N HIS A 11 1.61 18.40 16.25
CA HIS A 11 2.49 17.24 16.55
C HIS A 11 1.93 15.91 16.04
N ALA A 12 0.61 15.70 16.15
CA ALA A 12 -0.01 14.46 15.67
C ALA A 12 0.06 14.33 14.14
N LEU A 13 -0.07 15.44 13.40
CA LEU A 13 0.13 15.46 11.95
C LEU A 13 1.60 15.18 11.60
N ALA A 14 2.54 15.82 12.30
CA ALA A 14 3.97 15.62 12.07
C ALA A 14 4.39 14.16 12.29
N GLU A 15 3.97 13.56 13.42
CA GLU A 15 4.18 12.14 13.72
C GLU A 15 3.56 11.23 12.65
N LYS A 16 2.35 11.56 12.19
CA LYS A 16 1.70 10.79 11.14
C LYS A 16 2.47 10.88 9.82
N LEU A 17 2.93 12.07 9.42
CA LEU A 17 3.74 12.24 8.20
C LEU A 17 5.06 11.45 8.29
N GLN A 18 5.71 11.44 9.46
CA GLN A 18 6.90 10.61 9.69
C GLN A 18 6.60 9.12 9.52
N GLN A 19 5.48 8.62 10.07
CA GLN A 19 5.05 7.23 9.86
C GLN A 19 4.75 6.94 8.38
N MET A 20 4.13 7.89 7.68
CA MET A 20 3.74 7.73 6.27
C MET A 20 4.94 7.81 5.32
N ALA A 21 6.09 8.31 5.79
CA ALA A 21 7.35 8.37 5.05
C ALA A 21 8.27 7.17 5.30
N LEU A 22 7.89 6.23 6.17
CA LEU A 22 8.68 5.01 6.41
C LEU A 22 8.84 4.21 5.10
N PRO A 23 10.03 3.66 4.82
CA PRO A 23 10.26 2.89 3.61
C PRO A 23 9.48 1.56 3.67
N LEU A 24 8.87 1.19 2.54
CA LEU A 24 8.32 -0.13 2.29
C LEU A 24 9.32 -0.97 1.50
N ALA A 25 9.53 -2.21 1.95
CA ALA A 25 10.34 -3.16 1.20
C ALA A 25 9.63 -3.55 -0.11
N PRO A 26 10.33 -3.60 -1.26
CA PRO A 26 9.74 -3.98 -2.52
C PRO A 26 9.35 -5.47 -2.52
N LEU A 27 8.17 -5.79 -3.08
CA LEU A 27 7.83 -7.16 -3.45
C LEU A 27 8.33 -7.44 -4.86
N VAL A 28 8.88 -8.64 -5.07
CA VAL A 28 9.27 -9.11 -6.41
C VAL A 28 8.24 -10.07 -6.98
N GLU A 29 8.05 -10.05 -8.29
CA GLU A 29 7.27 -11.09 -8.96
C GLU A 29 7.98 -12.45 -8.91
N VAL A 30 7.19 -13.51 -8.90
CA VAL A 30 7.72 -14.87 -8.72
C VAL A 30 8.43 -15.42 -9.97
N GLU A 31 8.06 -14.97 -11.17
CA GLU A 31 8.58 -15.57 -12.42
C GLU A 31 10.01 -15.11 -12.73
N TYR A 32 10.25 -13.79 -12.78
CA TYR A 32 11.55 -13.22 -13.13
C TYR A 32 12.20 -12.37 -12.03
N GLY A 33 11.55 -12.21 -10.88
CA GLY A 33 12.08 -11.42 -9.77
C GLY A 33 12.04 -9.91 -9.97
N ASN A 34 11.26 -9.40 -10.93
CA ASN A 34 11.13 -7.97 -11.18
C ASN A 34 10.22 -7.26 -10.15
N VAL A 35 10.35 -5.95 -10.04
CA VAL A 35 9.47 -5.10 -9.23
C VAL A 35 8.60 -4.26 -10.15
N HIS A 36 7.30 -4.18 -9.87
CA HIS A 36 6.40 -3.33 -10.64
C HIS A 36 6.80 -1.84 -10.50
N PRO A 37 6.86 -1.03 -11.58
CA PRO A 37 7.28 0.37 -11.51
C PRO A 37 6.42 1.26 -10.59
N ALA A 38 5.13 0.92 -10.45
CA ALA A 38 4.20 1.61 -9.55
C ALA A 38 4.17 1.01 -8.12
N PHE A 39 5.05 0.08 -7.77
CA PHE A 39 5.09 -0.46 -6.42
C PHE A 39 5.38 0.67 -5.42
N PRO A 40 4.57 0.83 -4.35
CA PRO A 40 4.73 1.93 -3.42
C PRO A 40 5.97 1.75 -2.55
N THR A 41 6.78 2.81 -2.46
CA THR A 41 8.01 2.84 -1.66
C THR A 41 7.77 3.34 -0.23
N THR A 42 6.58 3.90 0.05
CA THR A 42 6.15 4.37 1.37
C THR A 42 4.65 4.15 1.56
N PRO A 43 4.14 4.12 2.80
CA PRO A 43 2.70 4.09 3.04
C PRO A 43 1.97 5.27 2.39
N LEU A 44 2.56 6.47 2.37
CA LEU A 44 1.95 7.63 1.70
C LEU A 44 1.71 7.34 0.22
N GLN A 45 2.72 6.82 -0.48
CA GLN A 45 2.59 6.48 -1.89
C GLN A 45 1.54 5.38 -2.11
N PHE A 46 1.45 4.38 -1.22
CA PHE A 46 0.43 3.34 -1.28
C PHE A 46 -0.99 3.92 -1.24
N TRP A 47 -1.25 4.87 -0.33
CA TRP A 47 -2.58 5.51 -0.23
C TRP A 47 -2.92 6.42 -1.42
N LEU A 48 -1.93 6.80 -2.21
CA LEU A 48 -2.09 7.64 -3.41
C LEU A 48 -2.19 6.82 -4.70
N LEU A 49 -2.17 5.47 -4.62
CA LEU A 49 -2.32 4.62 -5.79
C LEU A 49 -3.68 4.88 -6.46
N THR A 50 -3.67 4.97 -7.78
CA THR A 50 -4.90 5.07 -8.58
C THR A 50 -5.52 3.70 -8.82
N ASN A 51 -6.79 3.66 -9.23
CA ASN A 51 -7.45 2.41 -9.60
C ASN A 51 -6.68 1.67 -10.71
N GLU A 52 -6.19 2.39 -11.71
CA GLU A 52 -5.38 1.82 -12.78
C GLU A 52 -4.07 1.19 -12.26
N GLN A 53 -3.38 1.87 -11.34
CA GLN A 53 -2.17 1.33 -10.73
C GLN A 53 -2.46 0.07 -9.89
N LEU A 54 -3.58 0.03 -9.17
CA LEU A 54 -3.99 -1.17 -8.43
C LEU A 54 -4.29 -2.34 -9.36
N GLU A 55 -5.00 -2.12 -10.46
CA GLU A 55 -5.25 -3.13 -11.48
C GLU A 55 -3.96 -3.64 -12.13
N SER A 56 -3.04 -2.72 -12.45
CA SER A 56 -1.74 -3.06 -13.02
C SER A 56 -0.90 -3.89 -12.04
N LEU A 57 -0.85 -3.52 -10.76
CA LEU A 57 -0.18 -4.28 -9.70
C LEU A 57 -0.80 -5.67 -9.55
N ALA A 58 -2.13 -5.78 -9.50
CA ALA A 58 -2.81 -7.06 -9.35
C ALA A 58 -2.56 -7.98 -10.54
N GLN A 59 -2.52 -7.45 -11.77
CA GLN A 59 -2.17 -8.23 -12.96
C GLN A 59 -0.71 -8.68 -12.93
N PHE A 60 0.23 -7.76 -12.65
CA PHE A 60 1.67 -8.03 -12.61
C PHE A 60 2.02 -9.11 -11.58
N TYR A 61 1.42 -9.07 -10.40
CA TYR A 61 1.68 -10.07 -9.35
C TYR A 61 0.78 -11.32 -9.45
N HIS A 62 0.17 -11.62 -10.60
CA HIS A 62 -0.67 -12.81 -10.80
C HIS A 62 -1.89 -12.91 -9.86
N GLN A 63 -2.37 -11.77 -9.35
CA GLN A 63 -3.50 -11.71 -8.41
C GLN A 63 -4.84 -11.40 -9.10
N ARG A 64 -4.82 -10.66 -10.22
CA ARG A 64 -6.01 -10.37 -11.05
C ARG A 64 -6.40 -11.54 -11.94
N THR A 65 -5.43 -12.14 -12.62
CA THR A 65 -5.62 -13.32 -13.48
C THR A 65 -4.79 -14.46 -12.89
N PRO A 66 -5.35 -15.25 -11.95
CA PRO A 66 -4.58 -16.28 -11.26
C PRO A 66 -4.01 -17.35 -12.18
N ASN A 67 -2.79 -17.80 -11.88
CA ASN A 67 -2.09 -18.86 -12.59
C ASN A 67 -1.26 -19.72 -11.62
N ALA A 68 -0.34 -20.53 -12.15
CA ALA A 68 0.52 -21.40 -11.35
C ALA A 68 1.37 -20.66 -10.28
N PHE A 69 1.65 -19.37 -10.48
CA PHE A 69 2.48 -18.58 -9.57
C PHE A 69 1.70 -17.90 -8.44
N THR A 70 0.37 -17.76 -8.55
CA THR A 70 -0.45 -16.99 -7.61
C THR A 70 -0.29 -17.44 -6.16
N ASN A 71 -0.24 -18.75 -5.92
CA ASN A 71 -0.14 -19.31 -4.57
C ASN A 71 1.30 -19.38 -4.04
N LEU A 72 2.30 -18.92 -4.80
CA LEU A 72 3.70 -18.85 -4.35
C LEU A 72 4.01 -17.54 -3.61
N TYR A 73 3.13 -16.54 -3.69
CA TYR A 73 3.25 -15.35 -2.86
C TYR A 73 2.88 -15.65 -1.40
N PRO A 74 3.50 -14.99 -0.40
CA PRO A 74 3.24 -15.26 1.02
C PRO A 74 1.77 -15.06 1.44
N TYR A 75 1.07 -14.11 0.82
CA TYR A 75 -0.32 -13.78 1.16
C TYR A 75 -1.17 -13.49 -0.08
N PRO A 76 -1.54 -14.52 -0.88
CA PRO A 76 -2.26 -14.31 -2.15
C PRO A 76 -3.63 -13.66 -1.94
N ILE A 77 -4.00 -12.74 -2.83
CA ILE A 77 -5.32 -12.11 -2.83
C ILE A 77 -6.36 -13.14 -3.28
N ARG A 78 -7.41 -13.30 -2.46
CA ARG A 78 -8.58 -14.11 -2.82
C ARG A 78 -9.61 -13.23 -3.51
N ASN A 79 -10.10 -13.70 -4.66
CA ASN A 79 -11.20 -13.09 -5.42
C ASN A 79 -10.93 -11.60 -5.74
N TRP A 80 -9.92 -11.33 -6.58
CA TRP A 80 -9.79 -10.00 -7.17
C TRP A 80 -10.91 -9.81 -8.19
N ASP A 81 -11.69 -8.75 -8.02
CA ASP A 81 -12.78 -8.38 -8.92
C ASP A 81 -12.50 -6.98 -9.50
N PRO A 82 -12.39 -6.81 -10.83
CA PRO A 82 -12.21 -5.51 -11.46
C PRO A 82 -13.30 -4.48 -11.11
N ASP A 83 -14.51 -4.94 -10.76
CA ASP A 83 -15.66 -4.08 -10.46
C ASP A 83 -15.81 -3.76 -8.97
N MET A 84 -14.92 -4.27 -8.11
CA MET A 84 -14.94 -3.91 -6.68
C MET A 84 -14.56 -2.45 -6.44
N SER A 85 -14.97 -1.93 -5.28
CA SER A 85 -14.67 -0.53 -4.93
C SER A 85 -13.16 -0.29 -4.81
N MET A 86 -12.76 0.96 -5.05
CA MET A 86 -11.37 1.41 -4.88
C MET A 86 -10.82 1.09 -3.48
N GLU A 87 -11.66 1.26 -2.45
CA GLU A 87 -11.31 0.95 -1.07
C GLU A 87 -11.02 -0.54 -0.86
N GLU A 88 -11.83 -1.42 -1.45
CA GLU A 88 -11.62 -2.86 -1.37
C GLU A 88 -10.36 -3.30 -2.12
N LYS A 89 -10.07 -2.69 -3.28
CA LYS A 89 -8.81 -2.90 -4.02
C LYS A 89 -7.61 -2.51 -3.18
N LEU A 90 -7.64 -1.32 -2.58
CA LEU A 90 -6.59 -0.86 -1.68
C LEU A 90 -6.43 -1.81 -0.50
N ARG A 91 -7.52 -2.19 0.18
CA ARG A 91 -7.46 -3.10 1.32
C ARG A 91 -6.81 -4.44 0.95
N LYS A 92 -7.27 -5.10 -0.11
CA LYS A 92 -6.72 -6.37 -0.58
C LYS A 92 -5.24 -6.24 -0.99
N MET A 93 -4.90 -5.18 -1.74
CA MET A 93 -3.51 -4.94 -2.15
C MET A 93 -2.60 -4.67 -0.95
N GLY A 94 -3.07 -3.88 0.02
CA GLY A 94 -2.34 -3.59 1.24
C GLY A 94 -2.02 -4.86 2.01
N GLU A 95 -3.01 -5.74 2.21
CA GLU A 95 -2.81 -7.03 2.87
C GLU A 95 -1.77 -7.90 2.14
N PHE A 96 -1.85 -7.95 0.81
CA PHE A 96 -0.94 -8.67 -0.08
C PHE A 96 0.52 -8.22 0.06
N ILE A 97 0.75 -6.89 0.12
CA ILE A 97 2.10 -6.32 0.27
C ILE A 97 2.56 -6.19 1.73
N GLY A 98 1.81 -6.74 2.70
CA GLY A 98 2.19 -6.76 4.11
C GLY A 98 1.77 -5.54 4.93
N ILE A 99 1.00 -4.60 4.36
CA ILE A 99 0.38 -3.51 5.11
C ILE A 99 -0.78 -4.07 5.96
N ARG A 100 -0.85 -3.66 7.22
CA ARG A 100 -1.97 -3.96 8.12
C ARG A 100 -2.73 -2.68 8.43
N PHE A 101 -4.01 -2.69 8.12
CA PHE A 101 -4.95 -1.65 8.52
C PHE A 101 -5.37 -1.95 9.96
N CYS A 102 -4.91 -1.17 10.94
CA CYS A 102 -5.48 -1.27 12.28
C CYS A 102 -6.90 -0.70 12.20
N ASP A 103 -7.85 -1.44 12.78
CA ASP A 103 -9.18 -0.95 13.10
C ASP A 103 -9.00 0.38 13.84
N SER A 104 -9.46 1.49 13.24
CA SER A 104 -9.11 2.90 13.53
C SER A 104 -7.76 3.45 12.99
N ARG A 105 -7.68 3.72 11.67
CA ARG A 105 -6.78 4.71 11.03
C ARG A 105 -5.28 4.69 11.42
N ARG A 106 -4.73 3.56 11.87
CA ARG A 106 -3.29 3.40 12.15
C ARG A 106 -2.69 2.30 11.26
N VAL A 107 -1.62 2.64 10.54
CA VAL A 107 -0.83 1.67 9.77
C VAL A 107 0.31 1.23 10.67
N LYS A 108 0.49 -0.08 10.87
CA LYS A 108 1.69 -0.64 11.50
C LYS A 108 2.54 -1.29 10.41
N ILE A 109 3.82 -0.92 10.35
CA ILE A 109 4.84 -1.52 9.47
C ILE A 109 5.76 -2.32 10.41
N TYR A 110 6.03 -3.58 10.07
CA TYR A 110 6.97 -4.45 10.79
C TYR A 110 8.29 -4.52 10.04
#